data_AF-F2PUT5-F1
#
_entry.id   AF-F2PUT5-F1
#
_cell.length_a   1.000
_cell.length_b   1.000
_cell.length_c   1.000
_cell.angle_alpha   90.00
_cell.angle_beta   90.00
_cell.angle_gamma   90.00
#
_symmetry.space_group_name_H-M   'P 1'
#
loop_
_entity.id
_entity.type
_entity.pdbx_description
1 polymer ?
#
loop_
_entity_poly.entity_id
_entity_poly.type
_entity_poly.pdbx_seq_one_letter_code
_entity_poly.pdbx_strand_id
1 'polypeptide(L)'
;MTLAKLEDLPEDILVLIFPLLDVPDFLALCSVNKYFHEVFSKNPEFWREVTTKTFRIPVQPLLRANGPRWYWLYKNLRTQTRVYQWGGEGRPSEPSVNKTWPYESSAVAGIRNIVDLQCGGWSSSCLTSDGELYLTGRIDGVFYDYSTASGYQRLKFDAEYPATSAESYNKSTAIKQFSSGRRHILGLSDEGIIWSWSHRDHSARLVEFSCARTVLNSRDPCTPGTVTKVVAGWDTNSAFVAGTGIVYWKINDPPLNNDESVLLIVPGQIVPGTGFQRANSDRGRAEDEAGLGEVISYIVLERYIIFITDLNKVFATEEDGQRTVELAKFAAPGRILRDIQGAFRNFAVFTETGEVLIGNVEHIQTAFDFADDPDRVLSPKLPAGLQHSEVISVSFGDYHYTALHANGKVSSYGREPRGCGSLGLGSSLGGIPLRGLTEPESGSFSRDVYYFEFAEDKRHNVWFEPEKREWLKYLASEAGSQGDSSDWVTPLKENDHGLLEKYSTCIERAGENWDNFPTIKPEHTDGLGAYFTLSVASAGWQTVALVLVDKQLAEKVRRKHLVNAEEGNGAEETPRYKWELQKYPPLPTDAQGITEVSKYDFDTWVYGLPPLEKNVVQK
;
A
#
# COMPACT_ATOMS: atom_id res chain seq x y z
N MET A 1 22.33 53.13 17.14
CA MET A 1 21.42 52.02 16.80
C MET A 1 22.24 50.75 16.87
N THR A 2 22.00 49.89 17.85
CA THR A 2 22.51 48.53 17.85
C THR A 2 21.85 47.80 16.68
N LEU A 3 22.65 47.22 15.78
CA LEU A 3 22.15 46.34 14.74
C LEU A 3 21.52 45.13 15.42
N ALA A 4 20.20 44.97 15.28
CA ALA A 4 19.51 43.75 15.68
C ALA A 4 20.06 42.60 14.84
N LYS A 5 20.53 41.55 15.50
CA LYS A 5 20.98 40.33 14.84
C LYS A 5 19.80 39.37 14.68
N LEU A 6 19.93 38.44 13.75
CA LEU A 6 18.92 37.39 13.56
C LEU A 6 18.74 36.53 14.81
N GLU A 7 19.79 36.34 15.62
CA GLU A 7 19.76 35.64 16.91
C GLU A 7 18.98 36.40 18.00
N ASP A 8 18.69 37.69 17.81
CA ASP A 8 17.91 38.50 18.73
C ASP A 8 16.39 38.37 18.48
N LEU A 9 15.98 37.68 17.40
CA LEU A 9 14.57 37.41 17.13
C LEU A 9 14.04 36.26 18.00
N PRO A 10 12.81 36.38 18.52
CA PRO A 10 12.10 35.27 19.14
C PRO A 10 12.01 34.01 18.25
N GLU A 11 12.13 32.83 18.86
CA GLU A 11 12.15 31.55 18.14
C GLU A 11 10.86 31.29 17.35
N ASP A 12 9.71 31.74 17.86
CA ASP A 12 8.41 31.67 17.19
C ASP A 12 8.37 32.45 15.88
N ILE A 13 9.08 33.56 15.78
CA ILE A 13 9.22 34.31 14.52
C ILE A 13 10.15 33.55 13.56
N LEU A 14 11.27 33.03 14.07
CA LEU A 14 12.24 32.28 13.26
C LEU A 14 11.61 31.02 12.63
N VAL A 15 10.75 30.33 13.37
CA VAL A 15 10.00 29.15 12.90
C VAL A 15 9.02 29.49 11.76
N LEU A 16 8.53 30.72 11.66
CA LEU A 16 7.70 31.17 10.53
C LEU A 16 8.53 31.54 9.28
N ILE A 17 9.79 31.94 9.48
CA ILE A 17 10.69 32.37 8.40
C ILE A 17 11.38 31.17 7.75
N PHE A 18 11.89 30.22 8.56
CA PHE A 18 12.69 29.11 8.04
C PHE A 18 12.01 28.28 6.96
N PRO A 19 10.70 27.97 7.01
CA PRO A 19 10.05 27.19 5.96
C PRO A 19 9.92 27.89 4.60
N LEU A 20 10.32 29.17 4.51
CA LEU A 20 10.46 29.91 3.25
C LEU A 20 11.82 29.68 2.58
N LEU A 21 12.81 29.16 3.31
CA LEU A 21 14.12 28.80 2.80
C LEU A 21 14.11 27.40 2.20
N ASP A 22 14.95 27.17 1.19
CA ASP A 22 15.23 25.82 0.74
C ASP A 22 16.20 25.10 1.71
N VAL A 23 16.35 23.80 1.52
CA VAL A 23 17.19 22.98 2.41
C VAL A 23 18.66 23.42 2.40
N PRO A 24 19.31 23.65 1.24
CA PRO A 24 20.68 24.17 1.20
C PRO A 24 20.86 25.47 1.98
N ASP A 25 20.00 26.47 1.78
CA ASP A 25 20.10 27.78 2.42
C ASP A 25 19.86 27.68 3.93
N PHE A 26 18.88 26.88 4.35
CA PHE A 26 18.62 26.63 5.76
C PHE A 26 19.81 25.98 6.46
N LEU A 27 20.43 24.96 5.84
CA LEU A 27 21.60 24.29 6.40
C LEU A 27 22.84 25.18 6.41
N ALA A 28 23.00 26.03 5.39
CA ALA A 28 24.04 27.05 5.36
C ALA A 28 23.86 28.05 6.50
N LEU A 29 22.64 28.55 6.73
CA LEU A 29 22.30 29.42 7.85
C LEU A 29 22.60 28.75 9.20
N CYS A 30 22.21 27.48 9.36
CA CYS A 30 22.50 26.70 10.56
C CYS A 30 24.00 26.50 10.80
N SER A 31 24.84 26.68 9.79
CA SER A 31 26.30 26.54 9.88
C SER A 31 27.01 27.85 10.22
N VAL A 32 26.29 28.99 10.30
CA VAL A 32 26.88 30.32 10.59
C VAL A 32 27.26 30.47 12.07
N ASN A 33 26.54 29.84 13.01
CA ASN A 33 26.82 29.90 14.45
C ASN A 33 26.35 28.61 15.17
N LYS A 34 26.99 28.27 16.30
CA LYS A 34 26.66 27.15 17.18
C LYS A 34 25.20 27.16 17.65
N TYR A 35 24.66 28.32 18.03
CA TYR A 35 23.26 28.41 18.46
C TYR A 35 22.30 27.90 17.38
N PHE A 36 22.44 28.39 16.14
CA PHE A 36 21.60 27.91 15.03
C PHE A 36 21.84 26.44 14.70
N HIS A 37 23.09 25.97 14.77
CA HIS A 37 23.40 24.57 14.54
C HIS A 37 22.73 23.64 15.57
N GLU A 38 22.85 23.94 16.86
CA GLU A 38 22.37 23.07 17.93
C GLU A 38 20.84 23.11 18.08
N VAL A 39 20.23 24.28 17.93
CA VAL A 39 18.79 24.46 18.14
C VAL A 39 17.98 24.16 16.88
N PHE A 40 18.43 24.61 15.71
CA PHE A 40 17.60 24.62 14.51
C PHE A 40 17.95 23.59 13.44
N SER A 41 19.18 23.06 13.37
CA SER A 41 19.56 22.12 12.30
C SER A 41 18.63 20.90 12.17
N LYS A 42 18.02 20.46 13.27
CA LYS A 42 17.05 19.37 13.34
C LYS A 42 15.66 19.83 13.81
N ASN A 43 15.33 21.10 13.56
CA ASN A 43 14.06 21.68 13.97
C ASN A 43 12.87 20.90 13.36
N PRO A 44 11.95 20.37 14.18
CA PRO A 44 10.89 19.50 13.69
C PRO A 44 9.91 20.20 12.75
N GLU A 45 9.63 21.48 12.97
CA GLU A 45 8.62 22.23 12.22
C GLU A 45 9.10 22.54 10.80
N PHE A 46 10.34 23.01 10.68
CA PHE A 46 11.00 23.20 9.38
C PHE A 46 11.02 21.90 8.58
N TRP A 47 11.54 20.81 9.17
CA TRP A 47 11.67 19.55 8.45
C TRP A 47 10.32 18.91 8.13
N ARG A 48 9.30 19.07 8.98
CA ARG A 48 7.94 18.65 8.67
C ARG A 48 7.43 19.35 7.43
N GLU A 49 7.46 20.68 7.43
CA GLU A 49 6.89 21.47 6.35
C GLU A 49 7.62 21.23 5.03
N VAL A 50 8.95 21.21 5.05
CA VAL A 50 9.76 20.96 3.86
C VAL A 50 9.60 19.53 3.35
N THR A 51 9.50 18.53 4.23
CA THR A 51 9.25 17.14 3.81
C THR A 51 7.89 17.00 3.15
N THR A 52 6.84 17.57 3.76
CA THR A 52 5.49 17.57 3.19
C THR A 52 5.43 18.28 1.85
N LYS A 53 6.08 19.45 1.71
CA LYS A 53 6.14 20.21 0.45
C LYS A 53 6.92 19.46 -0.63
N THR A 54 8.13 18.97 -0.29
CA THR A 54 9.03 18.33 -1.26
C THR A 54 8.47 17.01 -1.75
N PHE A 55 8.01 16.15 -0.85
CA PHE A 55 7.58 14.80 -1.20
C PHE A 55 6.07 14.69 -1.38
N ARG A 56 5.32 15.81 -1.34
CA ARG A 56 3.85 15.83 -1.50
C ARG A 56 3.12 14.83 -0.58
N ILE A 57 3.73 14.47 0.55
CA ILE A 57 3.22 13.45 1.45
C ILE A 57 2.07 14.06 2.24
N PRO A 58 0.83 13.51 2.16
CA PRO A 58 -0.23 13.96 3.04
C PRO A 58 0.24 13.79 4.49
N VAL A 59 -0.03 14.78 5.35
CA VAL A 59 0.29 14.67 6.78
C VAL A 59 -0.66 13.63 7.39
N GLN A 60 -0.34 12.36 7.19
CA GLN A 60 -1.06 11.26 7.82
C GLN A 60 -0.98 11.47 9.35
N PRO A 61 -2.00 11.07 10.12
CA PRO A 61 -1.99 11.18 11.59
C PRO A 61 -0.73 10.59 12.26
N LEU A 62 -0.03 9.70 11.57
CA LEU A 62 1.12 8.94 12.05
C LEU A 62 2.48 9.52 11.66
N LEU A 63 2.49 10.45 10.70
CA LEU A 63 3.62 11.35 10.50
C LEU A 63 3.62 12.47 11.55
N ARG A 64 2.83 12.39 12.63
CA ARG A 64 3.08 13.12 13.88
C ARG A 64 4.36 12.62 14.57
N ALA A 65 5.44 12.54 13.82
CA ALA A 65 6.78 12.46 14.33
C ALA A 65 7.03 13.71 15.19
N ASN A 66 7.29 13.49 16.49
CA ASN A 66 7.80 14.53 17.37
C ASN A 66 9.33 14.61 17.21
N GLY A 67 9.89 15.82 17.28
CA GLY A 67 11.34 15.99 17.37
C GLY A 67 12.11 15.74 16.06
N PRO A 68 13.40 15.35 16.15
CA PRO A 68 14.33 15.23 15.01
C PRO A 68 13.97 14.18 13.95
N ARG A 69 12.89 13.42 14.11
CA ARG A 69 12.54 12.31 13.21
C ARG A 69 12.14 12.80 11.81
N TRP A 70 11.60 14.01 11.68
CA TRP A 70 11.33 14.63 10.37
C TRP A 70 12.59 14.88 9.55
N TYR A 71 13.70 15.25 10.20
CA TYR A 71 15.00 15.41 9.53
C TYR A 71 15.48 14.10 8.92
N TRP A 72 15.42 13.01 9.68
CA TRP A 72 15.82 11.69 9.21
C TRP A 72 14.89 11.18 8.11
N LEU A 73 13.57 11.39 8.27
CA LEU A 73 12.60 11.02 7.25
C LEU A 73 12.88 11.73 5.92
N TYR A 74 13.13 13.05 5.93
CA TYR A 74 13.51 13.79 4.72
C TYR A 74 14.73 13.16 4.04
N LYS A 75 15.77 12.86 4.81
CA LYS A 75 17.00 12.26 4.31
C LYS A 75 16.77 10.86 3.73
N ASN A 76 15.98 10.03 4.42
CA ASN A 76 15.70 8.66 4.04
C ASN A 76 14.81 8.63 2.78
N LEU A 77 13.79 9.49 2.70
CA LEU A 77 12.96 9.65 1.50
C LEU A 77 13.79 10.02 0.27
N ARG A 78 14.83 10.82 0.44
CA ARG A 78 15.70 11.26 -0.66
C ARG A 78 16.71 10.19 -1.13
N THR A 79 17.05 9.21 -0.28
CA THR A 79 18.23 8.34 -0.50
C THR A 79 17.96 6.84 -0.41
N GLN A 80 16.95 6.44 0.35
CA GLN A 80 16.70 5.05 0.77
C GLN A 80 15.36 4.48 0.30
N THR A 81 14.56 5.24 -0.47
CA THR A 81 13.32 4.72 -1.06
C THR A 81 13.63 3.66 -2.11
N ARG A 82 12.94 2.53 -2.02
CA ARG A 82 12.99 1.41 -2.97
C ARG A 82 11.58 0.95 -3.29
N VAL A 83 11.38 0.46 -4.51
CA VAL A 83 10.10 -0.12 -4.93
C VAL A 83 10.21 -1.62 -4.87
N TYR A 84 9.30 -2.26 -4.14
CA TYR A 84 9.13 -3.71 -4.11
C TYR A 84 7.90 -4.10 -4.91
N GLN A 85 7.95 -5.28 -5.53
CA GLN A 85 6.86 -5.82 -6.32
C GLN A 85 6.73 -7.33 -6.11
N TRP A 86 5.48 -7.80 -6.08
CA TRP A 86 5.12 -9.22 -6.02
C TRP A 86 3.78 -9.48 -6.71
N GLY A 87 3.45 -10.75 -6.93
CA GLY A 87 2.32 -11.15 -7.76
C GLY A 87 2.63 -11.17 -9.26
N GLY A 88 1.59 -11.41 -10.06
CA GLY A 88 1.69 -11.63 -11.50
C GLY A 88 1.17 -10.47 -12.33
N GLU A 89 1.96 -10.05 -13.34
CA GLU A 89 1.61 -9.02 -14.32
C GLU A 89 0.66 -9.52 -15.44
N GLY A 90 -0.19 -10.51 -15.13
CA GLY A 90 -1.21 -11.04 -16.06
C GLY A 90 -0.70 -11.99 -17.17
N ARG A 91 0.57 -12.43 -17.17
CA ARG A 91 1.08 -13.45 -18.11
C ARG A 91 1.10 -14.86 -17.50
N PRO A 92 0.53 -15.88 -18.17
CA PRO A 92 0.78 -17.30 -17.90
C PRO A 92 1.97 -17.89 -18.67
N SER A 93 2.70 -17.12 -19.50
CA SER A 93 3.55 -17.69 -20.55
C SER A 93 5.01 -17.96 -20.17
N GLU A 94 5.46 -17.61 -18.96
CA GLU A 94 6.75 -18.09 -18.44
C GLU A 94 6.56 -18.65 -17.02
N PRO A 95 6.75 -19.97 -16.82
CA PRO A 95 6.72 -20.59 -15.50
C PRO A 95 7.79 -20.08 -14.52
N SER A 96 8.67 -19.17 -14.94
CA SER A 96 9.94 -18.87 -14.26
C SER A 96 9.95 -17.67 -13.32
N VAL A 97 8.90 -16.83 -13.24
CA VAL A 97 8.91 -15.72 -12.25
C VAL A 97 7.51 -15.38 -11.72
N ASN A 98 6.76 -16.34 -11.17
CA ASN A 98 5.76 -15.97 -10.17
C ASN A 98 6.52 -15.30 -9.01
N LYS A 99 6.34 -13.99 -8.85
CA LYS A 99 6.98 -13.23 -7.77
C LYS A 99 6.19 -13.50 -6.48
N THR A 100 6.31 -14.70 -5.93
CA THR A 100 5.63 -15.13 -4.69
C THR A 100 6.21 -14.52 -3.42
N TRP A 101 7.27 -13.74 -3.57
CA TRP A 101 7.93 -12.98 -2.52
C TRP A 101 8.09 -11.52 -3.00
N PRO A 102 8.13 -10.52 -2.12
CA PRO A 102 8.48 -9.15 -2.49
C PRO A 102 9.92 -9.04 -3.02
N TYR A 103 10.09 -8.58 -4.26
CA TYR A 103 11.40 -8.31 -4.85
C TYR A 103 11.62 -6.82 -5.08
N GLU A 104 12.82 -6.32 -4.78
CA GLU A 104 13.25 -4.97 -5.16
C GLU A 104 13.24 -4.85 -6.69
N SER A 105 12.52 -3.87 -7.21
CA SER A 105 12.41 -3.60 -8.64
C SER A 105 13.61 -2.79 -9.13
N SER A 106 14.50 -3.43 -9.88
CA SER A 106 15.63 -2.75 -10.53
C SER A 106 15.19 -1.80 -11.66
N ALA A 107 13.96 -1.96 -12.16
CA ALA A 107 13.38 -1.17 -13.24
C ALA A 107 13.19 0.31 -12.91
N VAL A 108 13.32 0.67 -11.63
CA VAL A 108 13.17 2.04 -11.11
C VAL A 108 14.52 2.76 -11.04
N ALA A 109 15.61 2.11 -11.45
CA ALA A 109 16.94 2.69 -11.44
C ALA A 109 16.98 4.00 -12.26
N GLY A 110 17.25 5.12 -11.59
CA GLY A 110 17.31 6.45 -12.20
C GLY A 110 16.12 7.34 -11.88
N ILE A 111 14.98 6.78 -11.44
CA ILE A 111 13.84 7.56 -10.95
C ILE A 111 14.10 7.92 -9.49
N ARG A 112 14.04 9.22 -9.17
CA ARG A 112 14.31 9.74 -7.83
C ARG A 112 13.06 10.34 -7.21
N ASN A 113 13.02 10.39 -5.88
CA ASN A 113 11.98 11.04 -5.10
C ASN A 113 10.57 10.55 -5.48
N ILE A 114 10.35 9.24 -5.48
CA ILE A 114 9.01 8.67 -5.69
C ILE A 114 8.16 8.99 -4.46
N VAL A 115 6.97 9.53 -4.71
CA VAL A 115 6.06 10.02 -3.66
C VAL A 115 4.77 9.20 -3.59
N ASP A 116 4.35 8.60 -4.70
CA ASP A 116 3.14 7.80 -4.77
C ASP A 116 3.30 6.65 -5.80
N LEU A 117 2.61 5.55 -5.53
CA LEU A 117 2.58 4.33 -6.34
C LEU A 117 1.14 3.87 -6.51
N GLN A 118 0.77 3.49 -7.72
CA GLN A 118 -0.52 2.84 -7.97
C GLN A 118 -0.41 1.72 -8.98
N CYS A 119 -1.31 0.75 -8.87
CA CYS A 119 -1.41 -0.36 -9.82
C CYS A 119 -2.65 -0.17 -10.68
N GLY A 120 -2.51 -0.41 -11.98
CA GLY A 120 -3.63 -0.69 -12.89
C GLY A 120 -3.76 -2.20 -13.12
N GLY A 121 -4.68 -2.61 -14.00
CA GLY A 121 -4.92 -4.03 -14.27
C GLY A 121 -3.68 -4.79 -14.76
N TRP A 122 -2.84 -4.14 -15.57
CA TRP A 122 -1.63 -4.74 -16.18
C TRP A 122 -0.40 -3.82 -16.11
N SER A 123 -0.45 -2.80 -15.25
CA SER A 123 0.63 -1.82 -15.11
C SER A 123 0.84 -1.42 -13.66
N SER A 124 2.04 -0.94 -13.38
CA SER A 124 2.36 -0.23 -12.15
C SER A 124 2.89 1.15 -12.52
N SER A 125 2.44 2.16 -11.79
CA SER A 125 2.72 3.57 -12.06
C SER A 125 3.35 4.21 -10.84
N CYS A 126 4.32 5.10 -11.04
CA CYS A 126 4.93 5.86 -9.95
C CYS A 126 4.98 7.36 -10.27
N LEU A 127 4.70 8.17 -9.26
CA LEU A 127 4.75 9.62 -9.30
C LEU A 127 5.99 10.12 -8.56
N THR A 128 6.72 11.07 -9.16
CA THR A 128 7.85 11.75 -8.51
C THR A 128 7.42 13.06 -7.85
N SER A 129 8.25 13.59 -6.94
CA SER A 129 8.06 14.90 -6.30
C SER A 129 7.85 16.04 -7.29
N ASP A 130 8.48 15.93 -8.46
CA ASP A 130 8.50 16.97 -9.50
C ASP A 130 7.25 16.92 -10.40
N GLY A 131 6.35 15.97 -10.13
CA GLY A 131 5.11 15.76 -10.85
C GLY A 131 5.26 14.92 -12.11
N GLU A 132 6.36 14.16 -12.23
CA GLU A 132 6.58 13.26 -13.36
C GLU A 132 5.93 11.90 -13.10
N LEU A 133 5.19 11.39 -14.08
CA LEU A 133 4.48 10.12 -13.99
C LEU A 133 5.18 9.08 -14.88
N TYR A 134 5.55 7.96 -14.28
CA TYR A 134 6.18 6.82 -14.96
C TYR A 134 5.30 5.59 -14.87
N LEU A 135 5.40 4.72 -15.87
CA LEU A 135 4.60 3.52 -16.02
C LEU A 135 5.50 2.33 -16.41
N THR A 136 5.35 1.20 -15.74
CA THR A 136 5.80 -0.11 -16.23
C THR A 136 4.59 -0.99 -16.54
N GLY A 137 4.72 -1.91 -17.50
CA GLY A 137 3.59 -2.70 -18.01
C GLY A 137 2.75 -1.95 -19.03
N ARG A 138 1.45 -2.26 -19.10
CA ARG A 138 0.50 -1.72 -20.10
C ARG A 138 -0.72 -1.10 -19.44
N ILE A 139 -1.14 0.05 -19.95
CA ILE A 139 -2.37 0.70 -19.50
C ILE A 139 -3.58 -0.15 -19.90
N ASP A 140 -3.77 -0.42 -21.20
CA ASP A 140 -4.77 -1.36 -21.69
C ASP A 140 -4.12 -2.70 -22.05
N GLY A 141 -4.46 -3.75 -21.28
CA GLY A 141 -4.01 -5.12 -21.52
C GLY A 141 -5.07 -6.04 -22.13
N VAL A 142 -6.23 -5.52 -22.56
CA VAL A 142 -7.31 -6.33 -23.16
C VAL A 142 -6.90 -6.88 -24.52
N PHE A 143 -6.19 -6.08 -25.33
CA PHE A 143 -5.71 -6.50 -26.63
C PHE A 143 -4.27 -7.00 -26.56
N TYR A 144 -4.05 -8.20 -27.12
CA TYR A 144 -2.76 -8.87 -27.13
C TYR A 144 -1.82 -8.26 -28.17
N ASP A 145 -1.05 -7.24 -27.78
CA ASP A 145 0.20 -6.93 -28.49
C ASP A 145 1.34 -7.82 -27.95
N TYR A 146 2.30 -8.19 -28.80
CA TYR A 146 3.46 -9.03 -28.45
C TYR A 146 4.62 -8.24 -27.82
N SER A 147 4.57 -6.90 -27.81
CA SER A 147 5.64 -6.05 -27.28
C SER A 147 5.78 -6.13 -25.75
N THR A 148 6.88 -6.68 -25.23
CA THR A 148 7.18 -6.64 -23.79
C THR A 148 7.48 -5.20 -23.38
N ALA A 149 6.50 -4.54 -22.76
CA ALA A 149 6.66 -3.20 -22.24
C ALA A 149 7.39 -3.27 -20.88
N SER A 150 8.66 -3.67 -20.89
CA SER A 150 9.48 -3.76 -19.69
C SER A 150 10.06 -2.40 -19.31
N GLY A 151 10.32 -2.22 -18.01
CA GLY A 151 10.90 -0.99 -17.48
C GLY A 151 9.89 0.15 -17.33
N TYR A 152 10.22 1.07 -16.43
CA TYR A 152 9.45 2.29 -16.25
C TYR A 152 9.74 3.27 -17.39
N GLN A 153 8.68 3.69 -18.07
CA GLN A 153 8.70 4.71 -19.10
C GLN A 153 7.93 5.92 -18.62
N ARG A 154 8.47 7.10 -18.89
CA ARG A 154 7.80 8.36 -18.59
C ARG A 154 6.60 8.55 -19.53
N LEU A 155 5.43 8.85 -18.96
CA LEU A 155 4.25 9.18 -19.74
C LEU A 155 4.40 10.54 -20.43
N LYS A 156 3.85 10.64 -21.64
CA LYS A 156 4.04 11.79 -22.53
C LYS A 156 2.85 12.73 -22.46
N PHE A 157 3.11 13.98 -22.81
CA PHE A 157 2.13 15.03 -23.05
C PHE A 157 2.22 15.47 -24.50
N ASP A 158 1.17 16.12 -24.99
CA ASP A 158 1.20 16.75 -26.30
C ASP A 158 2.30 17.83 -26.40
N ALA A 159 2.79 18.09 -27.62
CA ALA A 159 3.82 19.09 -27.87
C ALA A 159 3.42 20.51 -27.41
N GLU A 160 2.12 20.83 -27.39
CA GLU A 160 1.59 22.09 -26.87
C GLU A 160 1.76 22.24 -25.35
N TYR A 161 1.96 21.13 -24.62
CA TYR A 161 2.09 21.09 -23.17
C TYR A 161 3.43 20.46 -22.77
N PRO A 162 4.52 21.25 -22.70
CA PRO A 162 5.83 20.76 -22.31
C PRO A 162 5.79 20.02 -20.97
N ALA A 163 6.33 18.82 -20.95
CA ALA A 163 6.35 17.97 -19.77
C ALA A 163 7.24 18.60 -18.67
N THR A 164 6.74 18.66 -17.43
CA THR A 164 7.49 19.16 -16.26
C THR A 164 8.82 18.43 -16.08
N SER A 165 9.83 19.01 -15.44
CA SER A 165 11.00 18.25 -15.01
C SER A 165 11.63 18.91 -13.80
N ALA A 166 12.59 18.23 -13.18
CA ALA A 166 13.40 18.81 -12.11
C ALA A 166 14.10 20.12 -12.52
N GLU A 167 14.41 20.30 -13.82
CA GLU A 167 15.09 21.49 -14.36
C GLU A 167 14.11 22.55 -14.88
N SER A 168 12.91 22.14 -15.30
CA SER A 168 11.91 23.01 -15.93
C SER A 168 10.52 22.64 -15.42
N TYR A 169 10.17 23.16 -14.24
CA TYR A 169 8.87 22.93 -13.63
C TYR A 169 7.73 23.61 -14.41
N ASN A 170 6.70 22.83 -14.78
CA ASN A 170 5.52 23.31 -15.49
C ASN A 170 4.23 22.89 -14.77
N LYS A 171 3.47 23.84 -14.23
CA LYS A 171 2.24 23.57 -13.46
C LYS A 171 1.16 22.83 -14.25
N SER A 172 1.10 23.04 -15.57
CA SER A 172 0.08 22.41 -16.42
C SER A 172 0.27 20.91 -16.51
N THR A 173 1.52 20.43 -16.46
CA THR A 173 1.89 19.01 -16.64
C THR A 173 2.52 18.38 -15.39
N ALA A 174 2.79 19.16 -14.33
CA ALA A 174 3.21 18.67 -13.03
C ALA A 174 2.04 18.02 -12.30
N ILE A 175 2.02 16.70 -12.26
CA ILE A 175 0.94 15.92 -11.65
C ILE A 175 1.06 15.98 -10.13
N LYS A 176 0.00 16.40 -9.44
CA LYS A 176 -0.08 16.44 -7.97
C LYS A 176 -0.76 15.22 -7.37
N GLN A 177 -1.67 14.63 -8.12
CA GLN A 177 -2.41 13.43 -7.74
C GLN A 177 -2.72 12.65 -9.02
N PHE A 178 -2.71 11.33 -8.95
CA PHE A 178 -3.16 10.51 -10.05
C PHE A 178 -4.02 9.35 -9.53
N SER A 179 -4.73 8.69 -10.43
CA SER A 179 -5.49 7.48 -10.14
C SER A 179 -5.37 6.50 -11.31
N SER A 180 -5.06 5.24 -11.04
CA SER A 180 -4.94 4.18 -12.05
C SER A 180 -6.15 3.25 -12.03
N GLY A 181 -6.89 3.21 -13.13
CA GLY A 181 -8.03 2.31 -13.31
C GLY A 181 -7.60 1.01 -13.98
N ARG A 182 -8.57 0.25 -14.51
CA ARG A 182 -8.25 -1.02 -15.20
C ARG A 182 -7.47 -0.81 -16.50
N ARG A 183 -7.89 0.18 -17.29
CA ARG A 183 -7.43 0.45 -18.67
C ARG A 183 -7.12 1.92 -18.95
N HIS A 184 -6.93 2.71 -17.90
CA HIS A 184 -6.73 4.15 -18.03
C HIS A 184 -6.04 4.69 -16.79
N ILE A 185 -5.42 5.86 -16.93
CA ILE A 185 -4.84 6.61 -15.82
C ILE A 185 -5.37 8.03 -15.89
N LEU A 186 -5.81 8.57 -14.76
CA LEU A 186 -6.13 9.98 -14.60
C LEU A 186 -5.03 10.68 -13.81
N GLY A 187 -4.64 11.87 -14.22
CA GLY A 187 -3.76 12.75 -13.48
C GLY A 187 -4.42 14.10 -13.26
N LEU A 188 -4.21 14.69 -12.09
CA LEU A 188 -4.59 16.05 -11.79
C LEU A 188 -3.31 16.87 -11.63
N SER A 189 -3.17 17.94 -12.40
CA SER A 189 -1.98 18.80 -12.36
C SER A 189 -2.03 19.84 -11.23
N ASP A 190 -0.89 20.47 -10.94
CA ASP A 190 -0.77 21.59 -10.01
C ASP A 190 -1.60 22.81 -10.45
N GLU A 191 -1.84 22.98 -11.75
CA GLU A 191 -2.75 24.00 -12.31
C GLU A 191 -4.24 23.62 -12.17
N GLY A 192 -4.57 22.36 -11.88
CA GLY A 192 -5.94 21.86 -11.81
C GLY A 192 -6.48 21.29 -13.12
N ILE A 193 -5.58 20.98 -14.08
CA ILE A 193 -5.93 20.31 -15.34
C ILE A 193 -6.07 18.81 -15.08
N ILE A 194 -7.13 18.20 -15.63
CA ILE A 194 -7.32 16.75 -15.62
C ILE A 194 -6.73 16.17 -16.90
N TRP A 195 -5.77 15.25 -16.74
CA TRP A 195 -5.12 14.51 -17.81
C TRP A 195 -5.60 13.06 -17.81
N SER A 196 -5.74 12.47 -18.99
CA SER A 196 -6.09 11.07 -19.17
C SER A 196 -5.11 10.38 -20.11
N TRP A 197 -4.64 9.19 -19.71
CA TRP A 197 -3.86 8.28 -20.54
C TRP A 197 -4.62 6.97 -20.74
N SER A 198 -4.74 6.54 -22.00
CA SER A 198 -5.32 5.26 -22.40
C SER A 198 -4.29 4.28 -22.95
N HIS A 199 -3.13 4.77 -23.37
CA HIS A 199 -2.04 3.96 -23.93
C HIS A 199 -0.68 4.45 -23.42
N ARG A 200 0.27 3.53 -23.27
CA ARG A 200 1.62 3.80 -22.74
C ARG A 200 2.42 4.76 -23.62
N ASP A 201 2.27 4.62 -24.94
CA ASP A 201 3.08 5.34 -25.92
C ASP A 201 2.43 6.62 -26.46
N HIS A 202 1.14 6.81 -26.17
CA HIS A 202 0.38 7.98 -26.64
C HIS A 202 0.46 9.11 -25.61
N SER A 203 0.26 10.33 -26.09
CA SER A 203 0.24 11.52 -25.26
C SER A 203 -1.04 11.60 -24.43
N ALA A 204 -0.93 12.25 -23.27
CA ALA A 204 -2.05 12.57 -22.41
C ALA A 204 -3.09 13.41 -23.17
N ARG A 205 -4.38 13.18 -22.87
CA ARG A 205 -5.49 14.03 -23.32
C ARG A 205 -6.01 14.88 -22.17
N LEU A 206 -6.29 16.15 -22.45
CA LEU A 206 -6.85 17.11 -21.52
C LEU A 206 -8.36 16.89 -21.43
N VAL A 207 -8.88 16.64 -20.24
CA VAL A 207 -10.32 16.40 -20.02
C VAL A 207 -11.03 17.69 -19.64
N GLU A 208 -12.09 18.04 -20.38
CA GLU A 208 -13.03 19.10 -20.01
C GLU A 208 -14.46 18.57 -19.94
N PHE A 209 -15.24 19.09 -18.99
CA PHE A 209 -16.61 18.68 -18.78
C PHE A 209 -17.59 19.56 -19.55
N SER A 210 -18.58 18.93 -20.20
CA SER A 210 -19.72 19.69 -20.74
C SER A 210 -20.74 20.07 -19.66
N CYS A 211 -20.81 19.29 -18.58
CA CYS A 211 -21.78 19.44 -17.50
C CYS A 211 -21.29 20.30 -16.33
N ALA A 212 -20.01 20.64 -16.27
CA ALA A 212 -19.40 21.37 -15.16
C ALA A 212 -18.32 22.33 -15.64
N ARG A 213 -18.21 23.50 -15.01
CA ARG A 213 -17.13 24.44 -15.29
C ARG A 213 -15.97 24.19 -14.32
N THR A 214 -14.76 24.06 -14.85
CA THR A 214 -13.54 23.96 -14.06
C THR A 214 -12.83 25.31 -13.94
N VAL A 215 -12.10 25.49 -12.83
CA VAL A 215 -11.29 26.68 -12.56
C VAL A 215 -9.84 26.24 -12.36
N LEU A 216 -8.93 26.85 -13.13
CA LEU A 216 -7.50 26.60 -13.07
C LEU A 216 -6.81 27.54 -12.06
N ASN A 217 -5.67 27.11 -11.53
CA ASN A 217 -4.82 27.84 -10.58
C ASN A 217 -5.54 28.35 -9.31
N SER A 218 -6.63 27.68 -8.92
CA SER A 218 -7.31 28.00 -7.67
C SER A 218 -6.41 27.67 -6.48
N ARG A 219 -6.27 28.63 -5.55
CA ARG A 219 -5.53 28.44 -4.30
C ARG A 219 -6.39 27.91 -3.17
N ASP A 220 -7.70 28.09 -3.28
CA ASP A 220 -8.67 27.67 -2.28
C ASP A 220 -9.46 26.46 -2.81
N PRO A 221 -9.31 25.27 -2.21
CA PRO A 221 -10.01 24.07 -2.66
C PRO A 221 -11.55 24.18 -2.53
N CYS A 222 -12.06 25.12 -1.72
CA CYS A 222 -13.49 25.39 -1.58
C CYS A 222 -14.03 26.32 -2.67
N THR A 223 -13.17 26.90 -3.53
CA THR A 223 -13.65 27.77 -4.61
C THR A 223 -14.44 26.94 -5.63
N PRO A 224 -15.70 27.32 -5.94
CA PRO A 224 -16.54 26.59 -6.89
C PRO A 224 -15.85 26.40 -8.25
N GLY A 225 -15.92 25.17 -8.79
CA GLY A 225 -15.25 24.76 -10.02
C GLY A 225 -13.80 24.28 -9.83
N THR A 226 -13.24 24.36 -8.63
CA THR A 226 -11.91 23.80 -8.36
C THR A 226 -11.96 22.28 -8.35
N VAL A 227 -11.09 21.63 -9.13
CA VAL A 227 -10.92 20.18 -9.11
C VAL A 227 -9.97 19.80 -7.97
N THR A 228 -10.46 19.00 -7.03
CA THR A 228 -9.69 18.62 -5.83
C THR A 228 -9.28 17.16 -5.80
N LYS A 229 -10.00 16.27 -6.50
CA LYS A 229 -9.73 14.83 -6.54
C LYS A 229 -10.05 14.25 -7.91
N VAL A 230 -9.25 13.29 -8.35
CA VAL A 230 -9.55 12.41 -9.50
C VAL A 230 -9.50 10.96 -9.05
N VAL A 231 -10.43 10.14 -9.55
CA VAL A 231 -10.53 8.71 -9.23
C VAL A 231 -10.80 7.94 -10.51
N ALA A 232 -9.91 7.02 -10.82
CA ALA A 232 -10.02 6.08 -11.92
C ALA A 232 -10.56 4.76 -11.35
N GLY A 233 -11.84 4.49 -11.57
CA GLY A 233 -12.47 3.22 -11.22
C GLY A 233 -12.09 2.11 -12.19
N TRP A 234 -12.90 1.06 -12.25
CA TRP A 234 -12.64 -0.06 -13.15
C TRP A 234 -12.71 0.37 -14.62
N ASP A 235 -13.87 0.87 -15.03
CA ASP A 235 -14.20 1.39 -16.37
C ASP A 235 -14.84 2.79 -16.31
N THR A 236 -15.00 3.34 -15.11
CA THR A 236 -15.57 4.67 -14.87
C THR A 236 -14.54 5.60 -14.24
N ASN A 237 -14.41 6.78 -14.83
CA ASN A 237 -13.63 7.89 -14.32
C ASN A 237 -14.49 8.80 -13.45
N SER A 238 -13.87 9.49 -12.51
CA SER A 238 -14.51 10.54 -11.74
C SER A 238 -13.55 11.65 -11.36
N ALA A 239 -14.11 12.85 -11.19
CA ALA A 239 -13.45 13.98 -10.57
C ALA A 239 -14.40 14.66 -9.57
N PHE A 240 -13.87 15.13 -8.45
CA PHE A 240 -14.61 15.99 -7.54
C PHE A 240 -14.39 17.44 -7.89
N VAL A 241 -15.47 18.15 -8.18
CA VAL A 241 -15.48 19.55 -8.56
C VAL A 241 -16.20 20.34 -7.45
N ALA A 242 -15.48 21.21 -6.75
CA ALA A 242 -16.02 21.99 -5.65
C ALA A 242 -17.30 22.75 -6.07
N GLY A 243 -18.35 22.67 -5.25
CA GLY A 243 -19.67 23.25 -5.52
C GLY A 243 -20.52 22.55 -6.59
N THR A 244 -19.97 21.59 -7.35
CA THR A 244 -20.72 20.76 -8.31
C THR A 244 -20.90 19.34 -7.78
N GLY A 245 -19.88 18.77 -7.14
CA GLY A 245 -19.89 17.44 -6.53
C GLY A 245 -19.07 16.43 -7.29
N ILE A 246 -19.46 15.15 -7.18
CA ILE A 246 -18.81 14.04 -7.86
C ILE A 246 -19.30 14.00 -9.31
N VAL A 247 -18.41 14.38 -10.23
CA VAL A 247 -18.60 14.23 -11.68
C VAL A 247 -18.00 12.90 -12.10
N TYR A 248 -18.69 12.11 -12.91
CA TYR A 248 -18.19 10.82 -13.41
C TYR A 248 -18.55 10.58 -14.87
N TRP A 249 -17.75 9.76 -15.55
CA TRP A 249 -17.93 9.41 -16.96
C TRP A 249 -17.26 8.07 -17.28
N LYS A 250 -17.82 7.33 -18.24
CA LYS A 250 -17.20 6.08 -18.71
C LYS A 250 -15.97 6.34 -19.56
N ILE A 251 -15.04 5.39 -19.57
CA ILE A 251 -13.99 5.37 -20.58
C ILE A 251 -14.62 5.19 -21.97
N ASN A 252 -14.20 6.02 -22.92
CA ASN A 252 -14.50 5.78 -24.33
C ASN A 252 -13.38 4.91 -24.91
N ASP A 253 -13.72 3.94 -25.74
CA ASP A 253 -12.70 3.24 -26.53
C ASP A 253 -11.96 4.27 -27.40
N PRO A 254 -10.62 4.17 -27.53
CA PRO A 254 -9.87 5.10 -28.35
C PRO A 254 -10.40 5.06 -29.79
N PRO A 255 -10.61 6.22 -30.44
CA PRO A 255 -11.09 6.24 -31.81
C PRO A 255 -10.09 5.53 -32.73
N LEU A 256 -10.59 4.76 -33.69
CA LEU A 256 -9.80 4.00 -34.68
C LEU A 256 -8.91 4.88 -35.58
N ASN A 257 -9.06 6.20 -35.54
CA ASN A 257 -8.37 7.15 -36.41
C ASN A 257 -7.47 8.09 -35.58
N ASN A 258 -6.21 8.21 -36.02
CA ASN A 258 -5.08 8.98 -35.48
C ASN A 258 -5.27 10.51 -35.35
N ASP A 259 -6.49 11.04 -35.43
CA ASP A 259 -6.73 12.48 -35.21
C ASP A 259 -6.97 12.73 -33.71
N GLU A 260 -5.91 12.52 -32.93
CA GLU A 260 -5.96 12.62 -31.47
C GLU A 260 -5.88 14.09 -31.03
N SER A 261 -6.99 14.81 -31.14
CA SER A 261 -7.14 16.11 -30.47
C SER A 261 -6.75 16.00 -28.99
N VAL A 262 -5.86 16.90 -28.55
CA VAL A 262 -5.40 16.98 -27.16
C VAL A 262 -6.59 17.14 -26.21
N LEU A 263 -7.58 17.95 -26.62
CA LEU A 263 -8.80 18.19 -25.87
C LEU A 263 -9.78 17.01 -26.00
N LEU A 264 -10.26 16.53 -24.87
CA LEU A 264 -11.32 15.53 -24.74
C LEU A 264 -12.49 16.15 -23.96
N ILE A 265 -13.52 16.60 -24.70
CA ILE A 265 -14.77 17.07 -24.09
C ILE A 265 -15.60 15.84 -23.70
N VAL A 266 -15.86 15.66 -22.42
CA VAL A 266 -16.68 14.56 -21.90
C VAL A 266 -18.04 15.08 -21.45
N PRO A 267 -19.14 14.38 -21.77
CA PRO A 267 -20.47 14.81 -21.36
C PRO A 267 -20.56 14.90 -19.83
N GLY A 268 -20.11 13.85 -19.13
CA GLY A 268 -20.10 13.75 -17.67
C GLY A 268 -21.50 13.66 -17.06
N GLN A 269 -21.62 12.94 -15.95
CA GLN A 269 -22.81 12.92 -15.10
C GLN A 269 -22.43 13.35 -13.69
N ILE A 270 -23.38 13.94 -12.95
CA ILE A 270 -23.15 14.46 -11.61
C ILE A 270 -23.97 13.60 -10.64
N VAL A 271 -23.34 13.09 -9.58
CA VAL A 271 -24.05 12.42 -8.49
C VAL A 271 -24.89 13.46 -7.73
N PRO A 272 -26.24 13.35 -7.73
CA PRO A 272 -27.09 14.36 -7.11
C PRO A 272 -26.77 14.61 -5.64
N GLY A 273 -26.79 15.88 -5.22
CA GLY A 273 -26.58 16.31 -3.83
C GLY A 273 -25.13 16.27 -3.32
N THR A 274 -24.18 15.74 -4.09
CA THR A 274 -22.77 15.65 -3.66
C THR A 274 -21.97 16.95 -3.79
N GLY A 275 -22.56 18.01 -4.33
CA GLY A 275 -21.94 19.33 -4.49
C GLY A 275 -22.01 20.21 -3.24
N PHE A 276 -22.70 19.78 -2.19
CA PHE A 276 -22.86 20.55 -0.96
C PHE A 276 -21.52 20.71 -0.22
N GLN A 277 -21.24 21.93 0.24
CA GLN A 277 -20.08 22.28 1.04
C GLN A 277 -20.53 23.09 2.26
N ARG A 278 -20.15 22.68 3.45
CA ARG A 278 -20.58 23.36 4.67
C ARG A 278 -19.77 24.65 4.86
N ALA A 279 -20.46 25.78 5.02
CA ALA A 279 -19.79 27.03 5.36
C ALA A 279 -19.13 26.94 6.75
N ASN A 280 -17.94 27.52 6.90
CA ASN A 280 -17.22 27.55 8.18
C ASN A 280 -18.04 28.17 9.34
N SER A 281 -19.05 28.99 9.03
CA SER A 281 -19.97 29.63 10.00
C SER A 281 -21.12 28.74 10.49
N ASP A 282 -21.42 27.62 9.82
CA ASP A 282 -22.65 26.83 10.02
C ASP A 282 -22.40 25.41 10.56
N ARG A 283 -21.36 25.22 11.38
CA ARG A 283 -21.04 23.95 12.08
C ARG A 283 -22.11 23.45 13.08
N GLY A 284 -23.33 23.99 13.04
CA GLY A 284 -24.44 23.62 13.93
C GLY A 284 -25.86 23.70 13.34
N ARG A 285 -26.03 23.86 12.02
CA ARG A 285 -27.35 23.83 11.37
C ARG A 285 -27.55 22.62 10.45
N ALA A 286 -28.83 22.24 10.36
CA ALA A 286 -29.37 21.02 9.75
C ALA A 286 -28.97 20.82 8.28
N GLU A 287 -29.10 19.54 7.90
CA GLU A 287 -28.82 18.86 6.63
C GLU A 287 -29.14 19.69 5.37
N ASP A 288 -28.44 19.39 4.27
CA ASP A 288 -28.76 19.97 2.96
C ASP A 288 -30.17 19.56 2.51
N GLU A 289 -30.73 20.20 1.47
CA GLU A 289 -32.07 19.86 0.97
C GLU A 289 -32.22 18.37 0.58
N ALA A 290 -31.12 17.68 0.28
CA ALA A 290 -31.10 16.25 -0.05
C ALA A 290 -30.82 15.31 1.14
N GLY A 291 -30.46 15.81 2.32
CA GLY A 291 -30.15 15.00 3.51
C GLY A 291 -28.84 14.18 3.44
N LEU A 292 -27.96 14.44 2.47
CA LEU A 292 -26.72 13.67 2.26
C LEU A 292 -25.56 14.20 3.11
N GLY A 293 -25.44 15.53 3.23
CA GLY A 293 -24.29 16.19 3.84
C GLY A 293 -23.09 16.38 2.91
N GLU A 294 -22.01 16.95 3.44
CA GLU A 294 -20.78 17.23 2.70
C GLU A 294 -19.95 15.96 2.51
N VAL A 295 -19.53 15.68 1.28
CA VAL A 295 -18.70 14.52 0.95
C VAL A 295 -17.29 14.70 1.53
N ILE A 296 -16.87 13.77 2.39
CA ILE A 296 -15.52 13.74 2.98
C ILE A 296 -14.55 12.97 2.06
N SER A 297 -14.95 11.77 1.66
CA SER A 297 -14.13 10.87 0.85
C SER A 297 -15.05 9.98 0.02
N TYR A 298 -14.57 9.61 -1.16
CA TYR A 298 -15.29 8.76 -2.09
C TYR A 298 -14.34 7.90 -2.92
N ILE A 299 -14.88 6.79 -3.43
CA ILE A 299 -14.24 5.83 -4.30
C ILE A 299 -15.16 5.45 -5.46
N VAL A 300 -14.58 4.91 -6.52
CA VAL A 300 -15.29 4.41 -7.69
C VAL A 300 -14.97 2.94 -7.87
N LEU A 301 -15.99 2.09 -7.76
CA LEU A 301 -15.92 0.66 -8.03
C LEU A 301 -16.37 0.37 -9.47
N GLU A 302 -16.49 -0.91 -9.85
CA GLU A 302 -16.95 -1.34 -11.17
C GLU A 302 -18.35 -0.83 -11.53
N ARG A 303 -19.29 -0.81 -10.58
CA ARG A 303 -20.70 -0.44 -10.84
C ARG A 303 -21.26 0.62 -9.91
N TYR A 304 -20.46 1.08 -8.95
CA TYR A 304 -20.94 1.90 -7.86
C TYR A 304 -19.94 2.99 -7.50
N ILE A 305 -20.45 4.17 -7.19
CA ILE A 305 -19.70 5.24 -6.53
C ILE A 305 -20.10 5.22 -5.06
N ILE A 306 -19.13 5.11 -4.16
CA ILE A 306 -19.37 5.06 -2.71
C ILE A 306 -18.72 6.27 -2.07
N PHE A 307 -19.42 6.93 -1.17
CA PHE A 307 -18.92 8.10 -0.48
C PHE A 307 -19.35 8.13 1.00
N ILE A 308 -18.48 8.73 1.82
CA ILE A 308 -18.75 9.06 3.22
C ILE A 308 -19.01 10.55 3.33
N THR A 309 -19.91 10.93 4.25
CA THR A 309 -20.27 12.33 4.48
C THR A 309 -20.00 12.79 5.91
N ASP A 310 -19.98 14.11 6.12
CA ASP A 310 -19.84 14.74 7.44
C ASP A 310 -20.93 14.36 8.46
N LEU A 311 -22.05 13.82 7.97
CA LEU A 311 -23.12 13.25 8.78
C LEU A 311 -22.82 11.83 9.29
N ASN A 312 -21.60 11.33 9.09
CA ASN A 312 -21.17 10.02 9.56
C ASN A 312 -21.97 8.86 8.91
N LYS A 313 -22.32 9.03 7.64
CA LYS A 313 -23.07 8.07 6.82
C LYS A 313 -22.25 7.60 5.63
N VAL A 314 -22.56 6.41 5.13
CA VAL A 314 -22.01 5.85 3.90
C VAL A 314 -23.12 5.72 2.89
N PHE A 315 -22.93 6.24 1.69
CA PHE A 315 -23.87 6.12 0.59
C PHE A 315 -23.23 5.42 -0.60
N ALA A 316 -24.03 4.65 -1.33
CA ALA A 316 -23.66 4.07 -2.60
C ALA A 316 -24.62 4.56 -3.68
N THR A 317 -24.09 4.96 -4.83
CA THR A 317 -24.85 5.37 -6.02
C THR A 317 -24.52 4.42 -7.17
N GLU A 318 -25.54 3.95 -7.87
CA GLU A 318 -25.39 3.16 -9.10
C GLU A 318 -24.72 3.98 -10.20
N GLU A 319 -24.05 3.29 -11.13
CA GLU A 319 -23.35 3.94 -12.25
C GLU A 319 -24.28 4.78 -13.16
N ASP A 320 -25.59 4.52 -13.17
CA ASP A 320 -26.55 5.38 -13.88
C ASP A 320 -26.85 6.72 -13.19
N GLY A 321 -26.35 6.89 -11.95
CA GLY A 321 -26.49 8.09 -11.14
C GLY A 321 -27.90 8.38 -10.63
N GLN A 322 -28.87 7.51 -10.92
CA GLN A 322 -30.28 7.79 -10.63
C GLN A 322 -30.67 7.42 -9.22
N ARG A 323 -29.98 6.45 -8.62
CA ARG A 323 -30.36 5.87 -7.35
C ARG A 323 -29.19 5.82 -6.37
N THR A 324 -29.42 6.44 -5.22
CA THR A 324 -28.49 6.45 -4.08
C THR A 324 -29.14 5.76 -2.89
N VAL A 325 -28.40 4.89 -2.20
CA VAL A 325 -28.85 4.19 -1.00
C VAL A 325 -27.85 4.36 0.14
N GLU A 326 -28.34 4.45 1.38
CA GLU A 326 -27.52 4.44 2.58
C GLU A 326 -27.07 3.01 2.92
N LEU A 327 -25.77 2.80 3.14
CA LEU A 327 -25.23 1.52 3.62
C LEU A 327 -25.26 1.47 5.15
N ALA A 328 -26.47 1.47 5.73
CA ALA A 328 -26.69 1.65 7.17
C ALA A 328 -25.94 0.66 8.07
N LYS A 329 -25.67 -0.57 7.60
CA LYS A 329 -24.92 -1.59 8.36
C LYS A 329 -23.45 -1.23 8.63
N PHE A 330 -22.90 -0.24 7.93
CA PHE A 330 -21.55 0.28 8.19
C PHE A 330 -21.54 1.30 9.34
N ALA A 331 -22.66 1.98 9.58
CA ALA A 331 -22.84 2.86 10.72
C ALA A 331 -23.22 2.08 11.99
N ALA A 332 -22.76 2.55 13.15
CA ALA A 332 -23.14 2.02 14.44
C ALA A 332 -23.09 3.14 15.50
N PRO A 333 -23.85 3.04 16.61
CA PRO A 333 -23.79 4.03 17.68
C PRO A 333 -22.36 4.24 18.19
N GLY A 334 -21.88 5.49 18.18
CA GLY A 334 -20.53 5.84 18.63
C GLY A 334 -19.40 5.56 17.63
N ARG A 335 -19.69 4.92 16.48
CA ARG A 335 -18.70 4.71 15.41
C ARG A 335 -18.57 5.97 14.57
N ILE A 336 -17.39 6.56 14.52
CA ILE A 336 -17.08 7.74 13.69
C ILE A 336 -16.28 7.28 12.47
N LEU A 337 -16.86 7.45 11.29
CA LEU A 337 -16.27 7.12 9.99
C LEU A 337 -15.27 8.21 9.58
N ARG A 338 -14.11 7.79 9.08
CA ARG A 338 -12.99 8.71 8.78
C ARG A 338 -12.56 8.68 7.32
N ASP A 339 -12.51 7.50 6.73
CA ASP A 339 -12.10 7.34 5.34
C ASP A 339 -12.72 6.10 4.69
N ILE A 340 -12.72 6.08 3.37
CA ILE A 340 -13.12 4.95 2.54
C ILE A 340 -12.08 4.72 1.44
N GLN A 341 -11.64 3.47 1.29
CA GLN A 341 -10.68 3.06 0.28
C GLN A 341 -11.20 1.80 -0.41
N GLY A 342 -11.00 1.67 -1.72
CA GLY A 342 -11.57 0.55 -2.46
C GLY A 342 -11.22 0.59 -3.93
N ALA A 343 -11.30 -0.58 -4.55
CA ALA A 343 -11.08 -0.76 -5.98
C ALA A 343 -11.86 -1.99 -6.47
N PHE A 344 -12.17 -2.00 -7.78
CA PHE A 344 -12.90 -3.05 -8.48
C PHE A 344 -14.25 -3.41 -7.83
N ARG A 345 -14.27 -4.37 -6.91
CA ARG A 345 -15.50 -4.89 -6.29
C ARG A 345 -15.49 -4.83 -4.76
N ASN A 346 -14.42 -4.32 -4.17
CA ASN A 346 -14.19 -4.38 -2.73
C ASN A 346 -13.83 -2.99 -2.20
N PHE A 347 -14.19 -2.75 -0.94
CA PHE A 347 -13.87 -1.51 -0.25
C PHE A 347 -13.69 -1.75 1.25
N ALA A 348 -13.02 -0.81 1.91
CA ALA A 348 -12.81 -0.74 3.34
C ALA A 348 -13.29 0.63 3.84
N VAL A 349 -14.02 0.63 4.95
CA VAL A 349 -14.38 1.86 5.69
C VAL A 349 -13.61 1.88 7.00
N PHE A 350 -12.92 3.00 7.24
CA PHE A 350 -12.09 3.22 8.42
C PHE A 350 -12.83 4.04 9.46
N THR A 351 -12.65 3.68 10.73
CA THR A 351 -13.23 4.41 11.86
C THR A 351 -12.15 5.11 12.69
N GLU A 352 -12.54 6.12 13.47
CA GLU A 352 -11.65 6.81 14.38
C GLU A 352 -11.10 5.91 15.50
N THR A 353 -11.85 4.89 15.88
CA THR A 353 -11.47 3.91 16.92
C THR A 353 -10.51 2.83 16.40
N GLY A 354 -10.19 2.85 15.10
CA GLY A 354 -9.29 1.88 14.48
C GLY A 354 -9.97 0.57 14.05
N GLU A 355 -11.30 0.56 13.89
CA GLU A 355 -11.99 -0.53 13.22
C GLU A 355 -11.82 -0.40 11.69
N VAL A 356 -11.71 -1.54 11.01
CA VAL A 356 -11.69 -1.61 9.54
C VAL A 356 -12.80 -2.53 9.08
N LEU A 357 -13.81 -1.93 8.42
CA LEU A 357 -15.00 -2.61 7.93
C LEU A 357 -14.81 -2.97 6.45
N ILE A 358 -14.72 -4.26 6.13
CA ILE A 358 -14.55 -4.74 4.76
C ILE A 358 -15.92 -4.99 4.12
N GLY A 359 -16.15 -4.35 2.98
CA GLY A 359 -17.35 -4.48 2.16
C GLY A 359 -17.02 -4.91 0.72
N ASN A 360 -18.03 -5.40 0.03
CA ASN A 360 -17.95 -5.73 -1.40
C ASN A 360 -19.25 -5.33 -2.11
N VAL A 361 -19.30 -5.53 -3.43
CA VAL A 361 -20.49 -5.24 -4.25
C VAL A 361 -21.76 -5.99 -3.83
N GLU A 362 -21.67 -7.11 -3.11
CA GLU A 362 -22.84 -7.86 -2.61
C GLU A 362 -23.48 -7.14 -1.41
N HIS A 363 -22.67 -6.51 -0.55
CA HIS A 363 -23.19 -5.67 0.53
C HIS A 363 -23.96 -4.47 -0.02
N ILE A 364 -23.47 -3.89 -1.13
CA ILE A 364 -24.14 -2.80 -1.83
C ILE A 364 -25.43 -3.31 -2.47
N GLN A 365 -25.35 -4.39 -3.25
CA GLN A 365 -26.49 -4.96 -3.94
C GLN A 365 -27.63 -5.29 -2.98
N THR A 366 -27.34 -5.92 -1.83
CA THR A 366 -28.37 -6.23 -0.83
C THR A 366 -28.99 -4.99 -0.19
N ALA A 367 -28.24 -3.89 -0.05
CA ALA A 367 -28.81 -2.60 0.37
C ALA A 367 -29.77 -2.01 -0.67
N PHE A 368 -29.47 -2.16 -1.97
CA PHE A 368 -30.39 -1.80 -3.04
C PHE A 368 -31.62 -2.73 -3.09
N ASP A 369 -31.44 -4.04 -3.00
CA ASP A 369 -32.53 -5.01 -3.15
C ASP A 369 -33.50 -5.00 -1.95
N PHE A 370 -33.00 -4.68 -0.75
CA PHE A 370 -33.77 -4.72 0.51
C PHE A 370 -33.78 -3.36 1.23
N ALA A 371 -33.93 -2.27 0.47
CA ALA A 371 -33.99 -0.92 1.04
C ALA A 371 -35.07 -0.76 2.13
N ASP A 372 -36.19 -1.49 2.01
CA ASP A 372 -37.30 -1.47 2.98
C ASP A 372 -37.16 -2.52 4.11
N ASP A 373 -36.17 -3.41 4.05
CA ASP A 373 -35.96 -4.50 5.01
C ASP A 373 -34.48 -4.59 5.44
N PRO A 374 -34.09 -3.77 6.44
CA PRO A 374 -32.71 -3.69 6.91
C PRO A 374 -32.15 -5.01 7.48
N ASP A 375 -33.00 -5.95 7.90
CA ASP A 375 -32.54 -7.21 8.50
C ASP A 375 -31.96 -8.18 7.46
N ARG A 376 -32.31 -7.99 6.18
CA ARG A 376 -31.79 -8.78 5.05
C ARG A 376 -30.52 -8.21 4.42
N VAL A 377 -30.12 -7.00 4.80
CA VAL A 377 -28.90 -6.35 4.31
C VAL A 377 -27.68 -6.96 5.01
N LEU A 378 -26.67 -7.33 4.22
CA LEU A 378 -25.44 -7.94 4.73
C LEU A 378 -24.64 -6.97 5.60
N SER A 379 -24.10 -7.48 6.70
CA SER A 379 -23.20 -6.72 7.58
C SER A 379 -21.76 -6.80 7.07
N PRO A 380 -20.96 -5.72 7.20
CA PRO A 380 -19.56 -5.73 6.79
C PRO A 380 -18.75 -6.79 7.54
N LYS A 381 -17.69 -7.28 6.89
CA LYS A 381 -16.72 -8.19 7.50
C LYS A 381 -15.74 -7.39 8.37
N LEU A 382 -15.34 -7.99 9.50
CA LEU A 382 -14.38 -7.42 10.46
C LEU A 382 -13.23 -8.42 10.69
N PRO A 383 -12.27 -8.58 9.76
CA PRO A 383 -11.17 -9.51 9.91
C PRO A 383 -10.34 -9.17 11.17
N ALA A 384 -10.05 -10.17 12.00
CA ALA A 384 -9.40 -9.98 13.30
C ALA A 384 -8.02 -9.31 13.17
N GLY A 385 -7.27 -9.62 12.11
CA GLY A 385 -5.94 -9.04 11.86
C GLY A 385 -5.94 -7.53 11.53
N LEU A 386 -7.09 -6.97 11.14
CA LEU A 386 -7.22 -5.54 10.82
C LEU A 386 -7.73 -4.71 11.99
N GLN A 387 -8.40 -5.32 12.97
CA GLN A 387 -9.03 -4.57 14.05
C GLN A 387 -8.00 -4.05 15.04
N HIS A 388 -8.03 -2.74 15.29
CA HIS A 388 -7.15 -2.05 16.23
C HIS A 388 -5.65 -2.32 16.01
N SER A 389 -5.27 -2.66 14.77
CA SER A 389 -3.88 -2.94 14.39
C SER A 389 -3.20 -1.76 13.70
N GLU A 390 -3.73 -0.56 13.93
CA GLU A 390 -3.24 0.72 13.39
C GLU A 390 -3.13 0.70 11.85
N VAL A 391 -4.15 0.15 11.17
CA VAL A 391 -4.21 0.14 9.71
C VAL A 391 -4.46 1.56 9.18
N ILE A 392 -3.67 1.96 8.18
CA ILE A 392 -3.67 3.33 7.64
C ILE A 392 -4.15 3.38 6.20
N SER A 393 -3.99 2.28 5.48
CA SER A 393 -4.44 2.14 4.11
C SER A 393 -4.68 0.67 3.79
N VAL A 394 -5.68 0.42 2.95
CA VAL A 394 -5.96 -0.89 2.37
C VAL A 394 -6.02 -0.72 0.85
N SER A 395 -5.27 -1.55 0.14
CA SER A 395 -5.30 -1.60 -1.33
C SER A 395 -5.84 -2.92 -1.82
N PHE A 396 -6.74 -2.87 -2.81
CA PHE A 396 -7.46 -4.03 -3.32
C PHE A 396 -6.99 -4.43 -4.72
N GLY A 397 -6.54 -5.67 -4.86
CA GLY A 397 -6.49 -6.37 -6.15
C GLY A 397 -7.85 -6.98 -6.51
N ASP A 398 -7.85 -7.81 -7.55
CA ASP A 398 -9.09 -8.46 -8.02
C ASP A 398 -9.61 -9.50 -7.01
N TYR A 399 -8.67 -10.20 -6.34
CA TYR A 399 -8.96 -11.34 -5.47
C TYR A 399 -8.20 -11.31 -4.13
N HIS A 400 -7.31 -10.34 -3.95
CA HIS A 400 -6.53 -10.13 -2.73
C HIS A 400 -6.59 -8.67 -2.32
N TYR A 401 -6.20 -8.38 -1.09
CA TYR A 401 -5.97 -7.02 -0.64
C TYR A 401 -4.84 -6.99 0.38
N THR A 402 -4.19 -5.84 0.45
CA THR A 402 -3.08 -5.61 1.38
C THR A 402 -3.42 -4.45 2.30
N ALA A 403 -3.02 -4.55 3.56
CA ALA A 403 -3.22 -3.52 4.56
C ALA A 403 -1.86 -3.00 5.03
N LEU A 404 -1.65 -1.69 4.90
CA LEU A 404 -0.50 -1.00 5.45
C LEU A 404 -0.80 -0.57 6.89
N HIS A 405 0.12 -0.89 7.79
CA HIS A 405 0.02 -0.52 9.20
C HIS A 405 0.93 0.66 9.51
N ALA A 406 0.60 1.40 10.58
CA ALA A 406 1.33 2.57 11.06
C ALA A 406 2.83 2.33 11.32
N ASN A 407 3.18 1.11 11.71
CA ASN A 407 4.55 0.69 11.96
C ASN A 407 5.34 0.30 10.69
N GLY A 408 4.78 0.53 9.49
CA GLY A 408 5.42 0.24 8.21
C GLY A 408 5.36 -1.24 7.79
N LYS A 409 4.74 -2.11 8.60
CA LYS A 409 4.45 -3.50 8.21
C LYS A 409 3.27 -3.53 7.24
N VAL A 410 3.29 -4.48 6.32
CA VAL A 410 2.18 -4.78 5.40
C VAL A 410 1.63 -6.15 5.74
N SER A 411 0.32 -6.30 5.78
CA SER A 411 -0.35 -7.61 5.85
C SER A 411 -1.15 -7.87 4.58
N SER A 412 -1.38 -9.15 4.27
CA SER A 412 -2.09 -9.57 3.06
C SER A 412 -3.25 -10.51 3.39
N TYR A 413 -4.30 -10.45 2.56
CA TYR A 413 -5.56 -11.17 2.72
C TYR A 413 -6.18 -11.53 1.37
N GLY A 414 -7.13 -12.48 1.38
CA GLY A 414 -7.84 -12.94 0.18
C GLY A 414 -7.23 -14.21 -0.40
N ARG A 415 -7.13 -14.32 -1.72
CA ARG A 415 -6.66 -15.53 -2.41
C ARG A 415 -5.73 -15.20 -3.56
N GLU A 416 -4.87 -16.16 -3.95
CA GLU A 416 -4.03 -16.03 -5.14
C GLU A 416 -4.60 -16.88 -6.29
N PRO A 417 -5.02 -16.25 -7.40
CA PRO A 417 -5.29 -16.99 -8.62
C PRO A 417 -4.01 -17.69 -9.11
N ARG A 418 -4.10 -19.00 -9.38
CA ARG A 418 -3.01 -19.81 -9.97
C ARG A 418 -1.66 -19.75 -9.23
N GLY A 419 -1.66 -19.46 -7.93
CA GLY A 419 -0.42 -19.29 -7.16
C GLY A 419 0.51 -18.21 -7.73
N CYS A 420 -0.07 -17.13 -8.27
CA CYS A 420 0.67 -16.03 -8.89
C CYS A 420 1.55 -15.25 -7.90
N GLY A 421 1.36 -15.45 -6.59
CA GLY A 421 2.15 -14.79 -5.56
C GLY A 421 1.63 -13.44 -5.09
N SER A 422 0.37 -13.10 -5.37
CA SER A 422 -0.20 -11.78 -5.07
C SER A 422 -0.30 -11.46 -3.58
N LEU A 423 -0.28 -12.47 -2.70
CA LEU A 423 -0.22 -12.29 -1.25
C LEU A 423 1.20 -12.03 -0.76
N GLY A 424 2.23 -12.41 -1.52
CA GLY A 424 3.63 -12.18 -1.16
C GLY A 424 4.11 -13.00 0.05
N LEU A 425 3.47 -14.14 0.33
CA LEU A 425 3.74 -14.99 1.50
C LEU A 425 4.63 -16.20 1.21
N GLY A 426 5.11 -16.35 -0.02
CA GLY A 426 5.90 -17.49 -0.48
C GLY A 426 5.14 -18.44 -1.41
N SER A 427 5.75 -19.58 -1.73
CA SER A 427 5.21 -20.60 -2.62
C SER A 427 5.25 -21.98 -1.97
N SER A 428 4.92 -23.02 -2.74
CA SER A 428 5.14 -24.43 -2.36
C SER A 428 6.60 -24.79 -2.08
N LEU A 429 7.58 -24.00 -2.54
CA LEU A 429 8.99 -24.17 -2.19
C LEU A 429 9.35 -23.62 -0.80
N GLY A 430 8.46 -22.83 -0.20
CA GLY A 430 8.68 -22.15 1.07
C GLY A 430 7.60 -21.09 1.28
N GLY A 431 6.78 -21.26 2.31
CA GLY A 431 5.58 -20.46 2.56
C GLY A 431 4.33 -21.33 2.66
N ILE A 432 4.02 -22.15 1.65
CA ILE A 432 2.88 -23.08 1.65
C ILE A 432 3.35 -24.46 2.16
N PRO A 433 2.70 -25.09 3.15
CA PRO A 433 1.56 -24.60 3.92
C PRO A 433 1.94 -23.75 5.15
N LEU A 434 3.23 -23.62 5.46
CA LEU A 434 3.80 -23.06 6.70
C LEU A 434 3.18 -21.71 7.18
N ARG A 435 2.72 -20.87 6.25
CA ARG A 435 2.10 -19.56 6.49
C ARG A 435 0.57 -19.61 6.51
N GLY A 436 -0.03 -20.79 6.68
CA GLY A 436 -1.48 -20.98 6.76
C GLY A 436 -2.19 -20.99 5.40
N LEU A 437 -1.47 -21.37 4.33
CA LEU A 437 -1.97 -21.40 2.96
C LEU A 437 -2.14 -22.84 2.45
N THR A 438 -3.07 -23.06 1.54
CA THR A 438 -3.32 -24.36 0.90
C THR A 438 -3.55 -24.24 -0.60
N GLU A 439 -3.19 -25.29 -1.33
CA GLU A 439 -3.42 -25.49 -2.75
C GLU A 439 -4.25 -26.78 -2.93
N PRO A 440 -5.58 -26.69 -3.06
CA PRO A 440 -6.41 -27.88 -3.18
C PRO A 440 -6.04 -28.72 -4.41
N GLU A 441 -5.86 -30.03 -4.22
CA GLU A 441 -5.62 -30.99 -5.29
C GLU A 441 -6.92 -31.25 -6.09
N SER A 442 -7.40 -30.26 -6.83
CA SER A 442 -8.49 -30.45 -7.79
C SER A 442 -7.93 -30.59 -9.20
N GLY A 443 -8.41 -31.58 -9.95
CA GLY A 443 -7.90 -32.01 -11.27
C GLY A 443 -8.12 -31.03 -12.43
N SER A 444 -8.10 -29.73 -12.18
CA SER A 444 -8.21 -28.67 -13.20
C SER A 444 -6.92 -27.85 -13.27
N PHE A 445 -6.63 -27.31 -14.45
CA PHE A 445 -5.44 -26.52 -14.78
C PHE A 445 -5.32 -25.16 -14.05
N SER A 446 -6.08 -24.91 -12.98
CA SER A 446 -6.01 -23.68 -12.15
C SER A 446 -5.87 -24.05 -10.68
N ARG A 447 -4.65 -23.97 -10.13
CA ARG A 447 -4.37 -24.17 -8.70
C ARG A 447 -4.40 -22.82 -7.99
N ASP A 448 -5.58 -22.38 -7.58
CA ASP A 448 -5.72 -21.17 -6.77
C ASP A 448 -5.27 -21.47 -5.32
N VAL A 449 -4.62 -20.50 -4.69
CA VAL A 449 -4.11 -20.60 -3.31
C VAL A 449 -5.08 -19.88 -2.38
N TYR A 450 -5.44 -20.51 -1.26
CA TYR A 450 -6.34 -19.99 -0.25
C TYR A 450 -5.70 -20.04 1.14
N TYR A 451 -6.20 -19.22 2.07
CA TYR A 451 -5.94 -19.45 3.48
C TYR A 451 -6.74 -20.66 3.99
N PHE A 452 -6.18 -21.36 4.98
CA PHE A 452 -6.99 -22.20 5.84
C PHE A 452 -7.95 -21.33 6.67
N GLU A 453 -9.08 -21.91 7.10
CA GLU A 453 -10.10 -21.22 7.91
C GLU A 453 -9.50 -20.57 9.18
N PHE A 454 -8.56 -21.25 9.85
CA PHE A 454 -7.90 -20.70 11.05
C PHE A 454 -6.99 -19.50 10.76
N ALA A 455 -6.64 -19.23 9.49
CA ALA A 455 -5.67 -18.25 9.06
C ALA A 455 -6.29 -17.07 8.31
N GLU A 456 -7.44 -17.24 7.64
CA GLU A 456 -8.05 -16.24 6.76
C GLU A 456 -8.25 -14.86 7.42
N ASP A 457 -8.70 -14.85 8.68
CA ASP A 457 -8.95 -13.62 9.44
C ASP A 457 -7.74 -13.14 10.26
N LYS A 458 -6.64 -13.90 10.30
CA LYS A 458 -5.44 -13.54 11.07
C LYS A 458 -4.54 -12.61 10.28
N ARG A 459 -3.66 -11.91 11.00
CA ARG A 459 -2.69 -11.01 10.39
C ARG A 459 -1.50 -11.80 9.85
N HIS A 460 -1.31 -11.76 8.53
CA HIS A 460 -0.15 -12.35 7.86
C HIS A 460 0.73 -11.27 7.27
N ASN A 461 1.88 -10.99 7.91
CA ASN A 461 2.76 -9.92 7.44
C ASN A 461 3.55 -10.35 6.20
N VAL A 462 3.60 -9.47 5.21
CA VAL A 462 4.48 -9.57 4.06
C VAL A 462 5.91 -9.21 4.51
N TRP A 463 6.88 -10.05 4.17
CA TRP A 463 8.27 -9.89 4.57
C TRP A 463 9.14 -9.53 3.35
N PHE A 464 10.06 -8.59 3.53
CA PHE A 464 10.93 -8.10 2.46
C PHE A 464 12.33 -8.71 2.52
N GLU A 465 12.70 -9.29 3.66
CA GLU A 465 14.01 -9.87 3.93
C GLU A 465 14.24 -11.14 3.10
N PRO A 466 15.25 -11.19 2.22
CA PRO A 466 15.54 -12.39 1.44
C PRO A 466 15.92 -13.58 2.33
N GLU A 467 16.52 -13.33 3.50
CA GLU A 467 16.90 -14.37 4.46
C GLU A 467 15.69 -15.12 5.01
N LYS A 468 14.57 -14.44 5.25
CA LYS A 468 13.33 -15.09 5.72
C LYS A 468 12.76 -16.03 4.66
N ARG A 469 12.91 -15.67 3.37
CA ARG A 469 12.52 -16.55 2.27
C ARG A 469 13.36 -17.82 2.24
N GLU A 470 14.68 -17.70 2.36
CA GLU A 470 15.57 -18.86 2.40
C GLU A 470 15.34 -19.72 3.66
N TRP A 471 15.05 -19.09 4.79
CA TRP A 471 14.61 -19.78 6.00
C TRP A 471 13.34 -20.62 5.78
N LEU A 472 12.29 -20.04 5.19
CA LEU A 472 11.06 -20.79 4.88
C LEU A 472 11.30 -21.93 3.88
N LYS A 473 12.18 -21.74 2.90
CA LYS A 473 12.56 -22.80 1.97
C LYS A 473 13.30 -23.93 2.67
N TYR A 474 14.21 -23.59 3.58
CA TYR A 474 14.92 -24.57 4.40
C TYR A 474 13.94 -25.43 5.19
N LEU A 475 13.00 -24.80 5.91
CA LEU A 475 11.96 -25.51 6.66
C LEU A 475 11.13 -26.45 5.77
N ALA A 476 10.67 -25.96 4.62
CA ALA A 476 9.91 -26.79 3.68
C ALA A 476 10.73 -27.99 3.15
N SER A 477 12.03 -27.78 2.87
CA SER A 477 12.92 -28.84 2.39
C SER A 477 13.24 -29.88 3.46
N GLU A 478 13.50 -29.46 4.71
CA GLU A 478 13.83 -30.36 5.81
C GLU A 478 12.60 -31.21 6.17
N ALA A 479 11.40 -30.63 6.14
CA ALA A 479 10.14 -31.34 6.38
C ALA A 479 9.89 -32.50 5.41
N GLY A 480 10.41 -32.40 4.17
CA GLY A 480 10.28 -33.43 3.12
C GLY A 480 11.49 -34.35 2.97
N SER A 481 12.58 -34.16 3.72
CA SER A 481 13.82 -34.92 3.52
C SER A 481 13.70 -36.37 4.02
N GLN A 482 13.91 -37.33 3.11
CA GLN A 482 13.78 -38.77 3.36
C GLN A 482 15.01 -39.33 4.08
N GLY A 483 14.83 -39.71 5.34
CA GLY A 483 15.78 -40.48 6.14
C GLY A 483 15.15 -41.00 7.42
N ASP A 484 14.46 -42.14 7.33
CA ASP A 484 14.02 -43.04 8.41
C ASP A 484 13.23 -42.52 9.63
N SER A 485 12.83 -41.25 9.72
CA SER A 485 11.96 -40.81 10.82
C SER A 485 11.17 -39.52 10.54
N SER A 486 9.87 -39.69 10.28
CA SER A 486 8.76 -38.72 10.23
C SER A 486 8.65 -37.77 9.02
N ASP A 487 7.68 -38.08 8.15
CA ASP A 487 7.16 -37.17 7.12
C ASP A 487 6.34 -36.06 7.79
N TRP A 488 6.89 -34.85 7.87
CA TRP A 488 6.18 -33.66 8.35
C TRP A 488 5.27 -33.03 7.28
N VAL A 489 5.46 -33.37 6.01
CA VAL A 489 4.75 -32.70 4.90
C VAL A 489 3.27 -33.05 4.93
N THR A 490 2.93 -34.33 5.05
CA THR A 490 1.53 -34.79 5.00
C THR A 490 0.71 -34.23 6.16
N PRO A 491 1.13 -34.36 7.44
CA PRO A 491 0.39 -33.81 8.57
C PRO A 491 0.24 -32.28 8.53
N LEU A 492 1.24 -31.57 8.01
CA LEU A 492 1.15 -30.12 7.83
C LEU A 492 0.18 -29.73 6.71
N LYS A 493 0.15 -30.45 5.59
CA LYS A 493 -0.80 -30.18 4.49
C LYS A 493 -2.25 -30.46 4.86
N GLU A 494 -2.48 -31.50 5.66
CA GLU A 494 -3.83 -31.90 6.08
C GLU A 494 -4.29 -31.16 7.36
N ASN A 495 -3.42 -30.36 7.98
CA ASN A 495 -3.62 -29.74 9.29
C ASN A 495 -4.05 -30.78 10.35
N ASP A 496 -3.36 -31.93 10.37
CA ASP A 496 -3.66 -33.06 11.25
C ASP A 496 -3.71 -32.62 12.72
N HIS A 497 -4.84 -32.83 13.38
CA HIS A 497 -5.10 -32.41 14.77
C HIS A 497 -4.71 -30.95 15.12
N GLY A 498 -4.79 -30.03 14.15
CA GLY A 498 -4.43 -28.61 14.35
C GLY A 498 -2.92 -28.34 14.39
N LEU A 499 -2.10 -29.29 13.92
CA LEU A 499 -0.65 -29.17 13.87
C LEU A 499 -0.21 -27.93 13.07
N LEU A 500 -0.79 -27.73 11.89
CA LEU A 500 -0.43 -26.59 11.03
C LEU A 500 -0.82 -25.27 11.68
N GLU A 501 -1.96 -25.19 12.35
CA GLU A 501 -2.38 -23.96 13.05
C GLU A 501 -1.34 -23.52 14.10
N LYS A 502 -0.92 -24.45 14.96
CA LYS A 502 0.09 -24.18 15.99
C LYS A 502 1.45 -23.86 15.37
N TYR A 503 1.83 -24.62 14.35
CA TYR A 503 3.11 -24.43 13.68
C TYR A 503 3.17 -23.09 12.93
N SER A 504 2.13 -22.73 12.20
CA SER A 504 2.04 -21.46 11.48
C SER A 504 2.08 -20.26 12.44
N THR A 505 1.42 -20.37 13.59
CA THR A 505 1.51 -19.35 14.66
C THR A 505 2.96 -19.19 15.16
N CYS A 506 3.71 -20.29 15.32
CA CYS A 506 5.13 -20.25 15.64
C CYS A 506 5.95 -19.57 14.54
N ILE A 507 5.69 -19.87 13.26
CA ILE A 507 6.38 -19.26 12.11
C ILE A 507 6.14 -17.75 12.05
N GLU A 508 4.89 -17.30 12.18
CA GLU A 508 4.55 -15.88 12.19
C GLU A 508 5.24 -15.16 13.36
N ARG A 509 5.19 -15.73 14.57
CA ARG A 509 5.87 -15.15 15.74
C ARG A 509 7.39 -15.07 15.55
N ALA A 510 8.02 -16.10 15.01
CA ALA A 510 9.46 -16.12 14.76
C ALA A 510 9.86 -15.07 13.71
N GLY A 511 9.09 -14.96 12.63
CA GLY A 511 9.31 -13.95 11.58
C GLY A 511 9.04 -12.51 12.05
N GLU A 512 8.08 -12.30 12.95
CA GLU A 512 7.80 -10.99 13.56
C GLU A 512 8.90 -10.51 14.52
N ASN A 513 9.61 -11.44 15.16
CA ASN A 513 10.70 -11.14 16.11
C ASN A 513 12.10 -11.23 15.48
N TRP A 514 12.18 -11.26 14.15
CA TRP A 514 13.41 -11.53 13.41
C TRP A 514 14.55 -10.53 13.64
N ASP A 515 14.20 -9.27 13.89
CA ASP A 515 15.12 -8.16 14.15
C ASP A 515 15.19 -7.77 15.64
N ASN A 516 14.53 -8.55 16.52
CA ASN A 516 14.40 -8.27 17.95
C ASN A 516 15.68 -8.65 18.73
N PHE A 517 16.80 -8.01 18.42
CA PHE A 517 18.07 -8.21 19.12
C PHE A 517 18.37 -7.04 20.08
N PRO A 518 18.61 -7.30 21.38
CA PRO A 518 18.97 -6.26 22.35
C PRO A 518 20.21 -5.45 22.01
N THR A 519 21.10 -5.99 21.16
CA THR A 519 22.33 -5.31 20.72
C THR A 519 22.15 -4.40 19.52
N ILE A 520 21.04 -4.52 18.78
CA ILE A 520 20.76 -3.72 17.57
C ILE A 520 19.81 -2.55 17.91
N LYS A 521 18.87 -2.77 18.84
CA LYS A 521 17.93 -1.75 19.33
C LYS A 521 18.56 -0.46 19.93
N PRO A 522 19.73 -0.47 20.60
CA PRO A 522 20.30 0.72 21.23
C PRO A 522 20.88 1.76 20.24
N GLU A 523 21.14 1.38 18.99
CA GLU A 523 21.83 2.24 18.01
C GLU A 523 20.86 2.94 17.02
N HIS A 524 19.56 2.66 17.10
CA HIS A 524 18.60 3.09 16.10
C HIS A 524 18.09 4.51 16.35
N THR A 525 18.44 5.47 15.47
CA THR A 525 18.15 6.90 15.67
C THR A 525 16.77 7.36 15.17
N ASP A 526 16.08 6.58 14.31
CA ASP A 526 14.81 7.00 13.69
C ASP A 526 13.58 6.13 14.05
N GLY A 527 13.78 4.96 14.67
CA GLY A 527 12.74 4.04 15.14
C GLY A 527 11.96 3.26 14.07
N LEU A 528 12.35 3.31 12.79
CA LEU A 528 11.60 2.75 11.66
C LEU A 528 11.88 1.27 11.30
N GLY A 529 12.94 0.64 11.82
CA GLY A 529 13.35 -0.72 11.44
C GLY A 529 14.05 -0.78 10.07
N ALA A 530 14.51 -1.96 9.66
CA ALA A 530 15.33 -2.12 8.44
C ALA A 530 14.52 -1.93 7.15
N TYR A 531 13.24 -2.29 7.19
CA TYR A 531 12.28 -2.18 6.09
C TYR A 531 11.04 -1.49 6.62
N PHE A 532 10.80 -0.26 6.17
CA PHE A 532 9.63 0.51 6.57
C PHE A 532 8.80 0.91 5.33
N THR A 533 7.60 0.36 5.21
CA THR A 533 6.73 0.64 4.06
C THR A 533 6.04 1.98 4.22
N LEU A 534 6.12 2.81 3.17
CA LEU A 534 5.50 4.13 3.08
C LEU A 534 4.13 4.08 2.39
N SER A 535 4.02 3.29 1.32
CA SER A 535 2.76 3.06 0.61
C SER A 535 2.72 1.66 0.01
N VAL A 536 1.51 1.16 -0.20
CA VAL A 536 1.25 -0.11 -0.89
C VAL A 536 0.11 0.11 -1.89
N ALA A 537 0.23 -0.50 -3.06
CA ALA A 537 -0.80 -0.48 -4.08
C ALA A 537 -0.95 -1.86 -4.72
N SER A 538 -2.19 -2.33 -4.80
CA SER A 538 -2.61 -3.60 -5.38
C SER A 538 -3.66 -3.31 -6.43
N ALA A 539 -3.57 -3.99 -7.58
CA ALA A 539 -4.61 -4.06 -8.61
C ALA A 539 -4.37 -5.29 -9.47
N GLY A 540 -5.41 -5.83 -10.10
CA GLY A 540 -5.26 -7.08 -10.85
C GLY A 540 -4.72 -8.19 -9.92
N TRP A 541 -3.63 -8.83 -10.34
CA TRP A 541 -2.97 -9.91 -9.58
C TRP A 541 -1.58 -9.51 -9.06
N GLN A 542 -1.30 -8.21 -8.97
CA GLN A 542 0.00 -7.68 -8.54
C GLN A 542 -0.14 -6.73 -7.36
N THR A 543 0.96 -6.58 -6.64
CA THR A 543 1.11 -5.57 -5.60
C THR A 543 2.50 -4.93 -5.71
N VAL A 544 2.56 -3.62 -5.49
CA VAL A 544 3.80 -2.86 -5.34
C VAL A 544 3.80 -2.12 -4.01
N ALA A 545 5.00 -1.89 -3.47
CA ALA A 545 5.18 -1.14 -2.24
C ALA A 545 6.37 -0.19 -2.35
N LEU A 546 6.24 1.01 -1.78
CA LEU A 546 7.35 1.94 -1.60
C LEU A 546 7.91 1.73 -0.21
N VAL A 547 9.17 1.32 -0.11
CA VAL A 547 9.81 0.90 1.15
C VAL A 547 11.08 1.70 1.38
N LEU A 548 11.23 2.25 2.58
CA LEU A 548 12.50 2.75 3.09
C LEU A 548 13.35 1.56 3.54
N VAL A 549 14.53 1.42 2.94
CA VAL A 549 15.44 0.31 3.24
C VAL A 549 16.73 0.84 3.87
N ASP A 550 16.92 0.60 5.16
CA ASP A 550 18.21 0.76 5.82
C ASP A 550 19.06 -0.50 5.59
N LYS A 551 19.89 -0.44 4.53
CA LYS A 551 20.80 -1.54 4.17
C LYS A 551 21.83 -1.85 5.25
N GLN A 552 22.26 -0.86 6.05
CA GLN A 552 23.25 -1.09 7.10
C GLN A 552 22.62 -1.86 8.25
N LEU A 553 21.40 -1.49 8.64
CA LEU A 553 20.65 -2.21 9.65
C LEU A 553 20.26 -3.62 9.19
N ALA A 554 19.77 -3.77 7.96
CA ALA A 554 19.45 -5.07 7.38
C ALA A 554 20.65 -6.03 7.43
N GLU A 555 21.84 -5.56 7.08
CA GLU A 555 23.08 -6.34 7.14
C GLU A 555 23.50 -6.66 8.58
N LYS A 556 23.35 -5.74 9.54
CA LYS A 556 23.59 -6.01 10.97
C LYS A 556 22.68 -7.12 11.49
N VAL A 557 21.38 -7.08 11.15
CA VAL A 557 20.39 -8.10 11.51
C VAL A 557 20.76 -9.44 10.87
N ARG A 558 21.05 -9.45 9.57
CA ARG A 558 21.48 -10.64 8.83
C ARG A 558 22.68 -11.33 9.49
N ARG A 559 23.72 -10.58 9.87
CA ARG A 559 24.92 -11.14 10.51
C ARG A 559 24.63 -11.83 11.84
N LYS A 560 23.61 -11.40 12.59
CA LYS A 560 23.23 -12.07 13.85
C LYS A 560 22.65 -13.47 13.62
N HIS A 561 22.19 -13.76 12.42
CA HIS A 561 21.65 -15.07 12.04
C HIS A 561 22.69 -16.04 11.45
N LEU A 562 23.94 -15.60 11.24
CA LEU A 562 25.04 -16.44 10.75
C LEU A 562 25.71 -17.21 11.89
N VAL A 563 26.25 -18.39 11.59
CA VAL A 563 26.89 -19.30 12.58
C VAL A 563 28.19 -18.71 13.15
N ASN A 564 29.00 -18.02 12.34
CA ASN A 564 30.32 -17.47 12.72
C ASN A 564 30.43 -15.97 12.37
N ALA A 565 29.79 -15.09 13.14
CA ALA A 565 29.73 -13.66 12.80
C ALA A 565 31.04 -12.87 13.03
N GLU A 566 32.04 -13.43 13.72
CA GLU A 566 33.24 -12.69 14.19
C GLU A 566 34.57 -13.08 13.50
N GLU A 567 34.63 -14.14 12.69
CA GLU A 567 35.87 -14.59 12.03
C GLU A 567 35.63 -14.91 10.55
N GLY A 568 35.61 -13.88 9.71
CA GLY A 568 35.57 -14.04 8.25
C GLY A 568 36.93 -13.74 7.62
N ASN A 569 37.86 -14.69 7.66
CA ASN A 569 39.05 -14.65 6.81
C ASN A 569 38.67 -15.10 5.39
N GLY A 570 38.47 -14.14 4.49
CA GLY A 570 38.81 -14.14 3.06
C GLY A 570 38.77 -15.43 2.20
N ALA A 571 37.87 -16.38 2.43
CA ALA A 571 37.64 -17.51 1.51
C ALA A 571 36.15 -17.62 1.13
N GLU A 572 35.88 -17.91 -0.14
CA GLU A 572 34.57 -18.07 -0.78
C GLU A 572 33.77 -19.28 -0.24
N GLU A 573 33.46 -19.32 1.05
CA GLU A 573 32.46 -20.25 1.58
C GLU A 573 31.08 -19.60 1.59
N THR A 574 30.08 -20.31 1.07
CA THR A 574 28.67 -19.92 1.14
C THR A 574 28.26 -19.67 2.61
N PRO A 575 27.58 -18.55 2.92
CA PRO A 575 27.23 -18.21 4.30
C PRO A 575 26.30 -19.27 4.90
N ARG A 576 26.69 -19.82 6.06
CA ARG A 576 25.89 -20.80 6.81
C ARG A 576 25.06 -20.11 7.89
N TYR A 577 23.76 -20.41 7.93
CA TYR A 577 22.82 -19.80 8.87
C TYR A 577 22.53 -20.69 10.09
N LYS A 578 22.15 -20.08 11.21
CA LYS A 578 21.88 -20.79 12.47
C LYS A 578 20.72 -21.78 12.37
N TRP A 579 19.68 -21.47 11.59
CA TRP A 579 18.54 -22.36 11.39
C TRP A 579 18.91 -23.64 10.64
N GLU A 580 19.98 -23.61 9.82
CA GLU A 580 20.48 -24.78 9.08
C GLU A 580 21.17 -25.83 9.97
N LEU A 581 21.33 -25.51 11.27
CA LEU A 581 21.86 -26.44 12.27
C LEU A 581 20.75 -27.24 12.96
N GLN A 582 19.50 -26.80 12.86
CA GLN A 582 18.34 -27.40 13.53
C GLN A 582 17.62 -28.35 12.58
N LYS A 583 17.01 -29.41 13.11
CA LYS A 583 16.21 -30.37 12.34
C LYS A 583 14.84 -30.55 12.96
N TYR A 584 13.89 -31.03 12.17
CA TYR A 584 12.59 -31.42 12.71
C TYR A 584 12.76 -32.59 13.69
N PRO A 585 12.10 -32.54 14.86
CA PRO A 585 12.05 -33.69 15.75
C PRO A 585 11.18 -34.79 15.12
N PRO A 586 11.38 -36.06 15.52
CA PRO A 586 10.49 -37.14 15.11
C PRO A 586 9.05 -36.83 15.54
N LEU A 587 8.08 -36.95 14.63
CA LEU A 587 6.66 -36.84 14.95
C LEU A 587 6.27 -37.92 15.96
N PRO A 588 5.85 -37.56 17.20
CA PRO A 588 5.37 -38.54 18.14
C PRO A 588 4.01 -39.03 17.68
N THR A 589 3.90 -40.33 17.45
CA THR A 589 2.62 -40.99 17.22
C THR A 589 2.24 -41.80 18.46
N ASP A 590 0.95 -41.80 18.80
CA ASP A 590 0.42 -42.70 19.82
C ASP A 590 0.41 -44.16 19.34
N ALA A 591 -0.11 -45.08 20.17
CA ALA A 591 -0.20 -46.50 19.85
C ALA A 591 -1.14 -46.81 18.67
N GLN A 592 -1.95 -45.83 18.24
CA GLN A 592 -2.88 -45.90 17.13
C GLN A 592 -2.32 -45.23 15.85
N GLY A 593 -1.12 -44.67 15.91
CA GLY A 593 -0.48 -43.97 14.79
C GLY A 593 -0.92 -42.52 14.63
N ILE A 594 -1.61 -41.95 15.62
CA ILE A 594 -2.11 -40.57 15.59
C ILE A 594 -1.03 -39.61 16.10
N THR A 595 -0.84 -38.49 15.40
CA THR A 595 0.13 -37.46 15.77
C THR A 595 -0.22 -36.79 17.11
N GLU A 596 0.64 -36.92 18.12
CA GLU A 596 0.46 -36.32 19.44
C GLU A 596 1.02 -34.88 19.50
N VAL A 597 0.29 -33.94 18.89
CA VAL A 597 0.68 -32.51 18.80
C VAL A 597 0.94 -31.87 20.18
N SER A 598 0.32 -32.38 21.25
CA SER A 598 0.47 -31.87 22.63
C SER A 598 1.86 -32.10 23.24
N LYS A 599 2.68 -32.99 22.67
CA LYS A 599 4.06 -33.24 23.15
C LYS A 599 5.04 -32.13 22.78
N TYR A 600 4.67 -31.26 21.84
CA TYR A 600 5.49 -30.13 21.46
C TYR A 600 5.03 -28.85 22.13
N ASP A 601 5.98 -28.13 22.70
CA ASP A 601 5.82 -26.74 23.08
C ASP A 601 6.36 -25.84 21.97
N PHE A 602 5.50 -25.51 21.00
CA PHE A 602 5.83 -24.61 19.89
C PHE A 602 6.24 -23.21 20.38
N ASP A 603 5.96 -22.82 21.62
CA ASP A 603 6.36 -21.52 22.15
C ASP A 603 7.87 -21.41 22.40
N THR A 604 8.55 -22.55 22.55
CA THR A 604 10.00 -22.63 22.76
C THR A 604 10.80 -22.66 21.47
N TRP A 605 10.14 -22.82 20.32
CA TRP A 605 10.81 -23.00 19.04
C TRP A 605 11.38 -21.67 18.52
N VAL A 606 12.63 -21.71 18.08
CA VAL A 606 13.39 -20.57 17.53
C VAL A 606 13.63 -20.86 16.06
N TYR A 607 13.37 -19.89 15.18
CA TYR A 607 13.39 -20.09 13.72
C TYR A 607 12.45 -21.22 13.26
N GLY A 608 11.33 -21.41 13.96
CA GLY A 608 10.37 -22.46 13.58
C GLY A 608 10.89 -23.88 13.78
N LEU A 609 11.94 -24.07 14.58
CA LEU A 609 12.48 -25.37 14.97
C LEU A 609 12.82 -25.39 16.47
N PRO A 610 12.86 -26.56 17.12
CA PRO A 610 13.25 -26.65 18.51
C PRO A 610 14.68 -26.10 18.71
N PRO A 611 14.99 -25.51 19.88
CA PRO A 611 16.32 -24.98 20.16
C PRO A 611 17.37 -26.11 20.06
N LEU A 612 18.57 -25.77 19.58
CA LEU A 612 19.71 -26.69 19.63
C LEU A 612 19.89 -27.16 21.08
N GLU A 613 19.85 -28.48 21.31
CA GLU A 613 20.28 -29.01 22.59
C GLU A 613 21.71 -28.51 22.83
N LYS A 614 21.91 -27.76 23.92
CA LYS A 614 23.26 -27.46 24.37
C LYS A 614 23.87 -28.81 24.65
N ASN A 615 24.78 -29.29 23.79
CA ASN A 615 25.63 -30.43 24.10
C ASN A 615 26.08 -30.25 25.54
N VAL A 616 25.57 -31.09 26.43
CA VAL A 616 26.15 -31.27 27.75
C VAL A 616 27.52 -31.80 27.42
N VAL A 617 28.52 -30.90 27.41
CA VAL A 617 29.91 -31.27 27.48
C VAL A 617 30.02 -32.06 28.78
N GLN A 618 29.88 -33.38 28.68
CA GLN A 618 30.26 -34.28 29.74
C GLN A 618 31.74 -34.00 29.98
N LYS A 619 32.01 -33.49 31.18
CA LYS A 619 33.36 -33.22 31.69
C LYS A 619 34.23 -34.45 31.68
#